data_AF-A0A9D9G592-F1
#
_entry.id   AF-A0A9D9G592-F1
#
_cell.length_a   1.000
_cell.length_b   1.000
_cell.length_c   1.000
_cell.angle_alpha   90.00
_cell.angle_beta   90.00
_cell.angle_gamma   90.00
#
_symmetry.space_group_name_H-M   'P 1'
#
loop_
_entity.id
_entity.type
_entity.pdbx_description
1 polymer ?
#
loop_
_entity_poly.entity_id
_entity_poly.type
_entity_poly.pdbx_seq_one_letter_code
_entity_poly.pdbx_strand_id
1 'polypeptide(L)'
;MYYFLKGNKNFLTYLLIILIVIPIFGINFFISLLSNILLLLLLIPLLLLVLVFIGFNSYKSKINRCSSCGSISLGFSDTCINCGADLENLSQGNQLDKKPSDSIVEVKAEEIK
;
A
#
# COMPACT_ATOMS: atom_id res chain seq x y z
N MET A 1 -61.77 14.34 2.53
CA MET A 1 -60.86 13.34 3.13
C MET A 1 -61.43 11.91 3.10
N TYR A 2 -62.62 11.65 3.63
CA TYR A 2 -63.21 10.29 3.78
C TYR A 2 -63.54 9.57 2.45
N TYR A 3 -63.88 10.30 1.39
CA TYR A 3 -64.22 9.71 0.08
C TYR A 3 -63.03 9.08 -0.65
N PHE A 4 -61.82 9.66 -0.53
CA PHE A 4 -60.61 9.13 -1.17
C PHE A 4 -60.16 7.79 -0.55
N LEU A 5 -60.25 7.66 0.78
CA LEU A 5 -59.92 6.44 1.50
C LEU A 5 -60.90 5.28 1.19
N LYS A 6 -62.16 5.61 0.88
CA LYS A 6 -63.21 4.62 0.59
C LYS A 6 -63.12 4.06 -0.84
N GLY A 7 -62.74 4.88 -1.82
CA GLY A 7 -62.65 4.48 -3.23
C GLY A 7 -61.48 3.54 -3.55
N ASN A 8 -60.42 3.54 -2.73
CA ASN A 8 -59.19 2.80 -3.03
C ASN A 8 -58.69 1.97 -1.83
N LYS A 9 -59.63 1.39 -1.08
CA LYS A 9 -59.37 0.67 0.18
C LYS A 9 -58.27 -0.39 0.04
N ASN A 10 -58.26 -1.15 -1.05
CA ASN A 10 -57.26 -2.20 -1.30
C ASN A 10 -55.85 -1.62 -1.50
N PHE A 11 -55.72 -0.50 -2.22
CA PHE A 11 -54.44 0.18 -2.43
C PHE A 11 -53.84 0.64 -1.11
N LEU A 12 -54.66 1.23 -0.23
CA LEU A 12 -54.23 1.66 1.10
C LEU A 12 -53.74 0.47 1.93
N THR A 13 -54.47 -0.66 1.89
CA THR A 13 -54.08 -1.88 2.60
C THR A 13 -52.75 -2.44 2.10
N TYR A 14 -52.53 -2.52 0.78
CA TYR A 14 -51.26 -2.99 0.23
C TYR A 14 -50.10 -2.05 0.56
N LEU A 15 -50.31 -0.72 0.52
CA LEU A 15 -49.31 0.26 0.91
C LEU A 15 -48.88 0.07 2.37
N LEU A 16 -49.86 -0.10 3.28
CA LEU A 16 -49.60 -0.37 4.70
C LEU A 16 -48.85 -1.69 4.91
N ILE A 17 -49.22 -2.75 4.19
CA ILE A 17 -48.53 -4.04 4.25
C ILE A 17 -47.08 -3.89 3.78
N ILE A 18 -46.84 -3.24 2.64
CA ILE A 18 -45.51 -3.01 2.09
C ILE A 18 -44.65 -2.18 3.05
N LEU A 19 -45.23 -1.14 3.66
CA LEU A 19 -44.55 -0.28 4.62
C LEU A 19 -44.07 -1.04 5.88
N ILE A 20 -44.76 -2.13 6.25
CA ILE A 20 -44.41 -2.97 7.39
C ILE A 20 -43.48 -4.12 6.97
N VAL A 21 -43.70 -4.72 5.81
CA VAL A 21 -42.92 -5.88 5.32
C VAL A 21 -41.50 -5.48 4.91
N ILE A 22 -41.33 -4.32 4.25
CA ILE A 22 -40.01 -3.82 3.83
C ILE A 22 -39.05 -3.67 5.02
N PRO A 23 -39.39 -3.01 6.14
CA PRO A 23 -38.46 -2.88 7.25
C PRO A 23 -38.16 -4.23 7.93
N ILE A 24 -39.13 -5.14 8.02
CA ILE A 24 -38.96 -6.44 8.69
C ILE A 24 -38.00 -7.35 7.91
N PHE A 25 -38.15 -7.41 6.58
CA PHE A 25 -37.35 -8.32 5.75
C PHE A 25 -36.17 -7.63 5.07
N GLY A 26 -36.33 -6.37 4.67
CA GLY A 26 -35.34 -5.62 3.90
C GLY A 26 -34.20 -5.07 4.74
N ILE A 27 -34.45 -4.59 5.97
CA ILE A 27 -33.39 -3.93 6.76
C ILE A 27 -32.24 -4.88 7.06
N ASN A 28 -32.51 -6.12 7.47
CA ASN A 28 -31.45 -7.10 7.72
C ASN A 28 -30.63 -7.42 6.47
N PHE A 29 -31.28 -7.49 5.31
CA PHE A 29 -30.61 -7.69 4.03
C PHE A 29 -29.70 -6.51 3.69
N PHE A 30 -30.20 -5.28 3.81
CA PHE A 30 -29.42 -4.07 3.56
C PHE A 30 -28.26 -3.91 4.55
N ILE A 31 -28.46 -4.18 5.84
CA ILE A 31 -27.40 -4.12 6.85
C ILE A 31 -26.31 -5.16 6.55
N SER A 32 -26.70 -6.39 6.19
CA SER A 32 -25.75 -7.45 5.84
C SER A 32 -24.90 -7.08 4.62
N LEU A 33 -25.54 -6.59 3.55
CA LEU A 33 -24.84 -6.13 2.37
C LEU A 33 -23.90 -4.96 2.67
N LEU A 34 -24.41 -3.93 3.36
CA LEU A 34 -23.63 -2.73 3.66
C LEU A 34 -22.45 -3.05 4.58
N SER A 35 -22.64 -3.90 5.58
CA SER A 35 -21.60 -4.34 6.50
C SER A 35 -20.47 -5.07 5.78
N ASN A 36 -20.79 -6.04 4.91
CA ASN A 36 -19.77 -6.77 4.17
C ASN A 36 -19.05 -5.89 3.15
N ILE A 37 -19.77 -5.02 2.45
CA ILE A 37 -19.17 -4.08 1.49
C ILE A 37 -18.25 -3.09 2.21
N LEU A 38 -18.70 -2.55 3.34
CA LEU A 38 -17.90 -1.61 4.14
C LEU A 38 -16.65 -2.27 4.72
N LEU A 39 -16.79 -3.51 5.21
CA LEU A 39 -15.67 -4.31 5.69
C LEU A 39 -14.65 -4.53 4.56
N LEU A 40 -15.11 -4.97 3.39
CA LEU A 40 -14.24 -5.23 2.25
C LEU A 40 -13.53 -3.94 1.77
N LEU A 41 -14.27 -2.84 1.71
CA LEU A 41 -13.75 -1.53 1.34
C LEU A 41 -12.65 -1.05 2.29
N LEU A 42 -12.70 -1.42 3.57
CA LEU A 42 -11.67 -1.10 4.57
C LEU A 42 -10.51 -2.10 4.56
N LEU A 43 -10.79 -3.38 4.31
CA LEU A 43 -9.78 -4.44 4.37
C LEU A 43 -8.83 -4.42 3.16
N ILE A 44 -9.34 -4.10 1.96
CA ILE A 44 -8.52 -3.99 0.73
C ILE A 44 -7.39 -2.95 0.88
N PRO A 45 -7.64 -1.68 1.25
CA PRO A 45 -6.58 -0.69 1.38
C PRO A 45 -5.62 -1.02 2.52
N LEU A 46 -6.12 -1.62 3.62
CA LEU A 46 -5.26 -2.09 4.70
C LEU A 46 -4.30 -3.19 4.23
N LEU A 47 -4.80 -4.15 3.44
CA LEU A 47 -3.99 -5.21 2.86
C LEU A 47 -2.94 -4.65 1.89
N LEU A 48 -3.32 -3.71 1.03
CA LEU A 48 -2.39 -3.02 0.13
C LEU A 48 -1.29 -2.30 0.91
N LEU A 49 -1.63 -1.64 2.03
CA LEU A 49 -0.67 -0.94 2.87
C LEU A 49 0.38 -1.92 3.43
N VAL A 50 -0.05 -3.08 3.93
CA VAL A 50 0.86 -4.13 4.41
C VAL A 50 1.74 -4.67 3.27
N LEU A 51 1.16 -4.94 2.10
CA LEU A 51 1.90 -5.42 0.93
C LEU A 51 2.96 -4.42 0.46
N VAL A 52 2.61 -3.13 0.39
CA VAL A 52 3.55 -2.06 0.04
C VAL A 52 4.64 -1.95 1.09
N PHE A 53 4.31 -2.04 2.38
CA PHE A 53 5.30 -1.96 3.45
C PHE A 53 6.32 -3.10 3.38
N ILE A 54 5.84 -4.34 3.23
CA ILE A 54 6.70 -5.53 3.07
C ILE A 54 7.51 -5.45 1.77
N GLY A 55 6.86 -5.08 0.67
CA GLY A 55 7.47 -4.95 -0.64
C GLY A 55 8.56 -3.88 -0.68
N PHE A 56 8.33 -2.73 -0.07
CA PHE A 56 9.29 -1.63 -0.01
C PHE A 56 10.53 -2.00 0.80
N ASN A 57 10.35 -2.70 1.94
CA ASN A 57 11.47 -3.17 2.74
C ASN A 57 12.31 -4.21 1.98
N SER A 58 11.63 -5.12 1.27
CA SER A 58 12.27 -6.14 0.43
C SER A 58 13.01 -5.52 -0.77
N TYR A 59 12.43 -4.47 -1.37
CA TYR A 59 13.04 -3.74 -2.48
C TYR A 59 14.27 -2.97 -2.02
N LYS A 60 14.21 -2.26 -0.89
CA LYS A 60 15.37 -1.54 -0.30
C LYS A 60 16.57 -2.46 -0.12
N SER A 61 16.36 -3.69 0.34
CA SER A 61 17.43 -4.68 0.54
C SER A 61 18.09 -5.16 -0.76
N LYS A 62 17.49 -4.94 -1.93
CA LYS A 62 17.98 -5.40 -3.23
C LYS A 62 18.59 -4.28 -4.08
N ILE A 63 18.64 -3.04 -3.59
CA ILE A 63 19.24 -1.92 -4.31
C ILE A 63 20.71 -1.79 -3.90
N ASN A 64 21.63 -2.11 -4.82
CA ASN A 64 23.06 -1.96 -4.61
C ASN A 64 23.61 -0.81 -5.46
N ARG A 65 24.56 -0.03 -4.91
CA ARG A 65 25.33 0.92 -5.71
C ARG A 65 26.65 0.29 -6.14
N CYS A 66 26.97 0.40 -7.42
CA CYS A 66 28.26 -0.04 -7.94
C CYS A 66 29.39 0.85 -7.40
N SER A 67 30.43 0.27 -6.81
CA SER A 67 31.60 1.00 -6.31
C SER A 67 32.48 1.57 -7.43
N SER A 68 32.53 0.90 -8.58
CA SER A 68 33.41 1.30 -9.69
C SER A 68 32.88 2.48 -10.50
N CYS A 69 31.56 2.54 -10.73
CA CYS A 69 30.95 3.56 -11.59
C CYS A 69 29.78 4.32 -10.95
N GLY A 70 29.43 4.03 -9.69
CA GLY A 70 28.39 4.76 -8.95
C GLY A 70 26.95 4.50 -9.39
N SER A 71 26.74 3.69 -10.43
CA SER A 71 25.39 3.37 -10.95
C SER A 71 24.59 2.55 -9.94
N ILE A 72 23.29 2.82 -9.85
CA ILE A 72 22.36 2.03 -9.05
C ILE A 72 22.00 0.78 -9.82
N SER A 73 22.33 -0.39 -9.29
CA SER A 73 21.93 -1.69 -9.83
C SER A 73 20.88 -2.32 -8.93
N LEU A 74 19.86 -2.90 -9.56
CA LEU A 74 18.94 -3.79 -8.88
C LEU A 74 19.63 -5.15 -8.81
N GLY A 75 19.68 -5.76 -7.63
CA GLY A 75 20.37 -7.03 -7.33
C GLY A 75 19.75 -8.26 -7.99
N PHE A 76 19.40 -8.15 -9.27
CA PHE A 76 18.98 -9.23 -10.17
C PHE A 76 20.16 -9.79 -10.98
N SER A 77 21.30 -9.10 -11.00
CA SER A 77 22.53 -9.55 -11.69
C SER A 77 23.75 -9.33 -10.81
N ASP A 78 24.66 -10.29 -10.87
CA ASP A 78 25.95 -10.26 -10.16
C ASP A 78 26.95 -9.30 -10.82
N THR A 79 26.62 -8.77 -12.00
CA THR A 79 27.45 -7.81 -12.73
C THR A 79 26.70 -6.51 -12.97
N CYS A 80 27.43 -5.40 -12.93
CA CYS A 80 26.92 -4.06 -13.22
C CYS A 80 26.65 -3.91 -14.71
N ILE A 81 25.40 -3.60 -15.06
CA ILE A 81 24.98 -3.40 -16.47
C ILE A 81 25.71 -2.23 -17.16
N ASN A 82 26.21 -1.28 -16.37
CA ASN A 82 26.76 -0.03 -16.92
C ASN A 82 28.29 -0.09 -17.12
N CYS A 83 29.01 -0.82 -16.27
CA CYS A 83 30.48 -0.88 -16.32
C CYS A 83 31.05 -2.30 -16.25
N GLY A 84 30.21 -3.35 -16.21
CA GLY A 84 30.64 -4.75 -16.20
C GLY A 84 31.31 -5.22 -14.90
N ALA A 85 31.41 -4.34 -13.89
CA ALA A 85 32.03 -4.65 -12.60
C ALA A 85 31.19 -5.66 -11.79
N ASP A 86 31.87 -6.56 -11.10
CA ASP A 86 31.27 -7.56 -10.21
C ASP A 86 30.64 -6.91 -8.96
N LEU A 87 29.41 -7.27 -8.65
CA LEU A 87 28.58 -6.75 -7.57
C LEU A 87 28.53 -7.69 -6.34
N GLU A 88 29.07 -8.92 -6.41
CA GLU A 88 28.98 -9.94 -5.35
C GLU A 88 29.61 -9.50 -4.01
N ASN A 89 30.52 -8.51 -4.02
CA ASN A 89 31.28 -8.09 -2.84
C ASN A 89 30.76 -6.84 -2.12
N LEU A 90 29.60 -6.28 -2.52
CA LEU A 90 29.12 -4.99 -1.99
C LEU A 90 28.06 -5.09 -0.89
N SER A 91 27.58 -6.31 -0.59
CA SER A 91 26.56 -6.61 0.42
C SER A 91 26.96 -6.26 1.86
N GLN A 92 28.23 -5.93 2.12
CA GLN A 92 28.78 -5.74 3.47
C GLN A 92 29.00 -4.27 3.87
N GLY A 93 28.58 -3.31 3.05
CA GLY A 93 28.86 -1.89 3.28
C GLY A 93 27.62 -1.00 3.19
N ASN A 94 26.68 -1.11 4.12
CA ASN A 94 25.67 -0.08 4.36
C ASN A 94 26.36 1.21 4.85
N GLN A 95 27.02 1.94 3.95
CA GLN A 95 27.54 3.29 4.19
C GLN A 95 26.51 4.37 3.83
N LEU A 96 25.27 3.98 3.54
CA LEU A 96 24.15 4.90 3.31
C LEU A 96 23.75 5.68 4.57
N ASP A 97 24.09 5.17 5.77
CA ASP A 97 23.80 5.83 7.05
C ASP A 97 24.96 6.73 7.56
N LYS A 98 26.10 6.78 6.85
CA LYS A 98 27.17 7.73 7.19
C LYS A 98 26.88 9.07 6.54
N LYS A 99 26.62 10.08 7.37
CA LYS A 99 26.53 11.48 6.92
C LYS A 99 27.88 11.86 6.30
N PRO A 100 27.91 12.38 5.05
CA PRO A 100 29.16 12.78 4.41
C PRO A 100 29.97 13.79 5.25
N SER A 101 29.28 14.55 6.11
CA SER A 101 29.84 15.51 7.04
C SER A 101 30.76 14.90 8.11
N ASP A 102 30.65 13.60 8.39
CA ASP A 102 31.42 12.92 9.44
C ASP A 102 32.69 12.23 8.89
N SER A 103 32.95 12.36 7.58
CA SER A 103 34.12 11.79 6.92
C SER A 103 35.34 12.68 7.13
N ILE A 104 36.26 12.24 8.01
CA ILE A 104 37.56 12.89 8.22
C ILE A 104 38.53 12.37 7.16
N VAL A 105 39.09 13.27 6.36
CA VAL A 105 40.17 12.97 5.41
C VAL A 105 41.50 13.25 6.11
N GLU A 106 42.21 12.22 6.54
CA GLU A 106 43.59 12.35 7.03
C GLU A 106 44.53 12.58 5.83
N VAL A 107 45.01 13.81 5.69
CA VAL A 107 46.05 14.14 4.71
C VAL A 107 47.41 13.93 5.37
N LYS A 108 48.15 12.91 4.92
CA LYS A 108 49.58 12.79 5.23
C LYS A 108 50.35 13.71 4.28
N ALA A 109 50.83 14.83 4.80
CA ALA A 109 51.77 15.69 4.09
C ALA A 109 53.19 15.17 4.34
N GLU A 110 53.95 14.93 3.28
CA GLU A 110 55.37 14.62 3.34
C GLU A 110 56.15 15.89 3.00
N GLU A 111 57.02 16.34 3.90
CA GLU A 111 57.87 17.50 3.68
C GLU A 111 58.99 17.12 2.71
N ILE A 112 58.98 17.71 1.51
CA ILE A 112 60.06 17.58 0.54
C ILE A 112 61.12 18.62 0.90
N LYS A 113 62.34 18.17 1.22
CA LYS A 113 63.47 18.99 1.63
C LYS A 113 64.33 19.44 0.45
#